data_AF-A0A7C7NYN5-F1
#
_entry.id   AF-A0A7C7NYN5-F1
#
_cell.length_a   1.000
_cell.length_b   1.000
_cell.length_c   1.000
_cell.angle_alpha   90.00
_cell.angle_beta   90.00
_cell.angle_gamma   90.00
#
_symmetry.space_group_name_H-M   'P 1'
#
loop_
_entity.id
_entity.type
_entity.pdbx_description
1 polymer ?
#
loop_
_entity_poly.entity_id
_entity_poly.type
_entity_poly.pdbx_seq_one_letter_code
_entity_poly.pdbx_strand_id
1 'polypeptide(L)'
;MTGIIIGVAVAVLVAVGIFILLRGRKKTIEDERIREAPIRLKEVEKLGGCSESVKQKLLGEYRKLYEETRTVFEEIQTLLKEKKLPPDLEKEYHNFLRIYNIVQEMEHEIDLYPAPNCEEYFGEKINFYRRLIREFHLKVSKFLNS
;
A
#
# COMPACT_ATOMS: atom_id res chain seq x y z
N MET A 1 -18.12 42.97 -46.80
CA MET A 1 -18.10 43.55 -45.45
C MET A 1 -18.49 42.45 -44.45
N THR A 2 -17.81 41.29 -44.30
CA THR A 2 -16.41 41.01 -43.94
C THR A 2 -15.88 41.88 -42.79
N GLY A 3 -16.33 41.61 -41.57
CA GLY A 3 -15.82 42.35 -40.41
C GLY A 3 -16.12 41.81 -39.00
N ILE A 4 -16.94 40.77 -38.82
CA ILE A 4 -17.38 40.39 -37.45
C ILE A 4 -17.15 38.89 -37.12
N ILE A 5 -16.84 38.04 -38.11
CA ILE A 5 -16.62 36.61 -37.85
C ILE A 5 -15.20 36.32 -37.33
N ILE A 6 -14.26 37.25 -37.51
CA ILE A 6 -12.86 37.07 -37.11
C ILE A 6 -12.66 37.31 -35.60
N GLY A 7 -13.52 38.11 -34.95
CA GLY A 7 -13.35 38.46 -33.53
C GLY A 7 -13.59 37.30 -32.55
N VAL A 8 -14.53 36.40 -32.87
CA VAL A 8 -14.89 35.28 -31.96
C VAL A 8 -13.93 34.09 -32.12
N ALA A 9 -13.43 33.84 -33.34
CA ALA A 9 -12.46 32.78 -33.58
C ALA A 9 -11.09 33.06 -32.92
N VAL A 10 -10.69 34.34 -32.84
CA VAL A 10 -9.43 34.72 -32.18
C VAL A 10 -9.53 34.60 -30.65
N ALA A 11 -10.69 34.90 -30.05
CA ALA A 11 -10.87 34.75 -28.60
C ALA A 11 -10.81 33.27 -28.14
N VAL A 12 -11.34 32.34 -28.94
CA VAL A 12 -11.27 30.90 -28.64
C VAL A 12 -9.84 30.36 -28.82
N LEU A 13 -9.10 30.83 -29.83
CA LEU A 13 -7.70 30.44 -30.03
C LEU A 13 -6.77 30.98 -28.94
N VAL A 14 -7.02 32.19 -28.41
CA VAL A 14 -6.25 32.72 -27.27
C VAL A 14 -6.56 31.94 -25.99
N ALA A 15 -7.81 31.53 -25.76
CA ALA A 15 -8.16 30.72 -24.60
C ALA A 15 -7.56 29.30 -24.68
N VAL A 16 -7.56 28.66 -25.85
CA VAL A 16 -6.92 27.35 -26.06
C VAL A 16 -5.39 27.46 -26.05
N GLY A 17 -4.82 28.54 -26.59
CA GLY A 17 -3.38 28.82 -26.55
C GLY A 17 -2.85 29.07 -25.14
N ILE A 18 -3.60 29.80 -24.30
CA ILE A 18 -3.27 29.98 -22.88
C ILE A 18 -3.47 28.67 -22.10
N PHE A 19 -4.49 27.87 -22.42
CA PHE A 19 -4.68 26.57 -21.79
C PHE A 19 -3.57 25.57 -22.15
N ILE A 20 -3.05 25.62 -23.38
CA ILE A 20 -1.89 24.82 -23.81
C ILE A 20 -0.58 25.40 -23.24
N LEU A 21 -0.43 26.72 -23.08
CA LEU A 21 0.72 27.30 -22.35
C LEU A 21 0.70 26.96 -20.85
N LEU A 22 -0.48 26.76 -20.25
CA LEU A 22 -0.61 26.27 -18.87
C LEU A 22 -0.43 24.74 -18.77
N ARG A 23 -0.71 23.97 -19.84
CA ARG A 23 -0.47 22.51 -19.89
C ARG A 23 0.95 22.14 -20.34
N GLY A 24 1.62 22.99 -21.12
CA GLY A 24 2.99 22.81 -21.59
C GLY A 24 4.06 23.23 -20.58
N ARG A 25 3.68 24.01 -19.54
CA ARG A 25 4.59 24.42 -18.47
C ARG A 25 4.53 23.55 -17.21
N LYS A 26 3.90 22.38 -17.31
CA LYS A 26 3.81 21.39 -16.22
C LYS A 26 4.69 20.15 -16.43
N LYS A 27 5.52 20.12 -17.48
CA LYS A 27 6.33 18.95 -17.86
C LYS A 27 7.85 19.21 -17.90
N THR A 28 8.32 20.27 -17.25
CA THR A 28 9.77 20.59 -17.18
C THR A 28 10.13 21.33 -15.88
N ILE A 29 9.46 20.97 -14.78
CA ILE A 29 9.98 21.14 -13.40
C ILE A 29 9.86 19.79 -12.68
N GLU A 30 9.89 18.71 -13.46
CA GLU A 30 10.07 17.33 -12.99
C GLU A 30 11.54 16.92 -13.14
N ASP A 31 12.36 17.71 -13.84
CA ASP A 31 13.80 17.47 -14.01
C ASP A 31 14.69 18.18 -12.96
N GLU A 32 14.15 19.14 -12.21
CA GLU A 32 14.92 19.88 -11.19
C GLU A 32 14.59 19.43 -9.75
N ARG A 33 13.52 18.64 -9.56
CA ARG A 33 13.20 17.99 -8.28
C ARG A 33 13.76 16.57 -8.14
N ILE A 34 14.53 16.11 -9.12
CA ILE A 34 15.31 14.86 -9.03
C ILE A 34 16.71 15.14 -8.44
N ARG A 35 17.08 16.41 -8.22
CA ARG A 35 18.41 16.80 -7.70
C ARG A 35 18.44 17.36 -6.27
N GLU A 36 17.30 17.48 -5.60
CA GLU A 36 17.24 17.77 -4.16
C GLU A 36 16.05 16.98 -3.58
N ALA A 37 16.22 15.92 -2.79
CA ALA A 37 17.35 15.56 -1.97
C ALA A 37 17.66 14.07 -2.17
N PRO A 38 18.94 13.66 -2.19
CA PRO A 38 19.27 12.48 -1.41
C PRO A 38 18.80 12.81 0.01
N ILE A 39 17.58 12.40 0.38
CA ILE A 39 17.23 12.26 1.79
C ILE A 39 18.38 11.46 2.33
N ARG A 40 19.16 12.13 3.17
CA ARG A 40 20.50 11.72 3.55
C ARG A 40 20.45 10.26 3.99
N LEU A 41 20.84 9.34 3.10
CA LEU A 41 21.20 7.99 3.50
C LEU A 41 22.22 8.04 4.64
N LYS A 42 23.01 9.13 4.70
CA LYS A 42 23.97 9.46 5.75
C LYS A 42 23.38 9.95 7.09
N GLU A 43 22.11 10.36 7.17
CA GLU A 43 21.46 10.66 8.47
C GLU A 43 20.67 9.47 9.02
N VAL A 44 20.22 8.55 8.16
CA VAL A 44 19.69 7.26 8.61
C VAL A 44 20.82 6.39 9.20
N GLU A 45 22.06 6.51 8.71
CA GLU A 45 23.24 5.86 9.30
C GLU A 45 23.53 6.24 10.77
N LYS A 46 22.92 7.30 11.32
CA LYS A 46 23.09 7.72 12.73
C LYS A 46 21.98 7.25 13.66
N LEU A 47 20.87 6.76 13.12
CA LEU A 47 19.86 6.05 13.89
C LEU A 47 20.21 4.57 13.74
N GLY A 48 20.46 3.88 14.85
CA GLY A 48 21.10 2.56 14.86
C GLY A 48 20.37 1.41 14.14
N GLY A 49 19.35 1.69 13.31
CA GLY A 49 18.61 0.74 12.47
C GLY A 49 18.10 -0.49 13.23
N CYS A 50 17.58 -1.47 12.50
CA CYS A 50 17.63 -2.83 13.03
C CYS A 50 19.06 -3.35 12.94
N SER A 51 19.54 -4.02 13.98
CA SER A 51 20.68 -4.92 13.80
C SER A 51 20.30 -6.03 12.80
N GLU A 52 21.28 -6.52 12.05
CA GLU A 52 21.03 -7.57 11.05
C GLU A 52 20.41 -8.83 11.70
N SER A 53 20.81 -9.19 12.92
CA SER A 53 20.22 -10.33 13.65
C SER A 53 18.75 -10.11 13.99
N VAL A 54 18.37 -8.91 14.43
CA VAL A 54 16.96 -8.55 14.70
C VAL A 54 16.17 -8.55 13.41
N LYS A 55 16.73 -7.97 12.33
CA LYS A 55 16.11 -7.94 11.01
C LYS A 55 15.81 -9.35 10.49
N GLN A 56 16.78 -10.26 10.52
CA GLN A 56 16.57 -11.65 10.11
C GLN A 56 15.53 -12.38 10.96
N LYS A 57 15.50 -12.13 12.28
CA LYS A 57 14.47 -12.66 13.18
C LYS A 57 13.07 -12.16 12.80
N LEU A 58 12.92 -10.85 12.58
CA LEU A 58 11.65 -10.24 12.18
C LEU A 58 11.19 -10.73 10.81
N LEU A 59 12.09 -10.85 9.83
CA LEU A 59 11.79 -11.41 8.51
C LEU A 59 11.35 -12.88 8.60
N GLY A 60 11.96 -13.67 9.48
CA GLY A 60 11.53 -15.04 9.74
C GLY A 60 10.12 -15.12 10.33
N GLU A 61 9.79 -14.27 11.30
CA GLU A 61 8.44 -14.20 11.89
C GLU A 61 7.40 -13.65 10.91
N TYR A 62 7.79 -12.68 10.09
CA TYR A 62 6.99 -12.17 8.99
C TYR A 62 6.66 -13.27 7.99
N ARG A 63 7.64 -14.08 7.54
CA ARG A 63 7.40 -15.17 6.59
C ARG A 63 6.36 -16.16 7.09
N LYS A 64 6.46 -16.55 8.37
CA LYS A 64 5.43 -17.38 9.02
C LYS A 64 4.05 -16.72 8.98
N LEU A 65 3.96 -15.43 9.33
CA LEU A 65 2.70 -14.68 9.27
C LEU A 65 2.16 -14.64 7.83
N TYR A 66 3.01 -14.37 6.84
CA TYR A 66 2.62 -14.29 5.44
C TYR A 66 2.09 -15.63 4.93
N GLU A 67 2.77 -16.74 5.24
CA GLU A 67 2.31 -18.09 4.91
C GLU A 67 0.97 -18.43 5.58
N GLU A 68 0.81 -18.14 6.88
CA GLU A 68 -0.46 -18.28 7.58
C GLU A 68 -1.57 -17.47 6.88
N THR A 69 -1.30 -16.22 6.54
CA THR A 69 -2.27 -15.32 5.90
C THR A 69 -2.65 -15.81 4.49
N ARG A 70 -1.65 -16.22 3.71
CA ARG A 70 -1.83 -16.72 2.35
C ARG A 70 -2.66 -17.99 2.32
N THR A 71 -2.43 -18.90 3.27
CA THR A 71 -3.20 -20.15 3.41
C THR A 71 -4.68 -19.83 3.62
N VAL A 72 -4.99 -18.95 4.58
CA VAL A 72 -6.38 -18.50 4.83
C VAL A 72 -7.00 -17.83 3.59
N PHE A 73 -6.22 -17.03 2.86
CA PHE A 73 -6.70 -16.43 1.61
C PHE A 73 -7.05 -17.48 0.55
N GLU A 74 -6.17 -18.47 0.32
CA GLU A 74 -6.39 -19.53 -0.66
C GLU A 74 -7.59 -20.42 -0.30
N GLU A 75 -7.76 -20.75 0.99
CA GLU A 75 -8.93 -21.44 1.51
C GLU A 75 -10.22 -20.66 1.19
N ILE A 76 -10.26 -19.37 1.49
CA ILE A 76 -11.44 -18.54 1.24
C ILE A 76 -11.72 -18.35 -0.25
N GLN A 77 -10.68 -18.17 -1.07
CA GLN A 77 -10.83 -18.09 -2.52
C GLN A 77 -11.44 -19.36 -3.11
N THR A 78 -11.05 -20.53 -2.58
CA THR A 78 -11.64 -21.80 -2.97
C THR A 78 -13.12 -21.86 -2.57
N LEU A 79 -13.43 -21.44 -1.35
CA LEU A 79 -14.80 -21.41 -0.83
C LEU A 79 -15.72 -20.45 -1.58
N LEU A 80 -15.23 -19.28 -1.96
CA LEU A 80 -16.00 -18.28 -2.72
C LEU A 80 -16.40 -18.76 -4.12
N LYS A 81 -15.72 -19.77 -4.67
CA LYS A 81 -16.13 -20.41 -5.93
C LYS A 81 -17.36 -21.29 -5.76
N GLU A 82 -17.58 -21.83 -4.56
CA GLU A 82 -18.63 -22.81 -4.26
C GLU A 82 -19.82 -22.18 -3.52
N LYS A 83 -19.58 -21.16 -2.70
CA LYS A 83 -20.57 -20.55 -1.80
C LYS A 83 -20.45 -19.03 -1.77
N LYS A 84 -21.58 -18.34 -1.61
CA LYS A 84 -21.59 -16.91 -1.29
C LYS A 84 -21.48 -16.72 0.22
N LEU A 85 -20.67 -15.74 0.64
CA LEU A 85 -20.59 -15.34 2.05
C LEU A 85 -21.86 -14.58 2.46
N PRO A 86 -22.33 -14.75 3.70
CA PRO A 86 -23.36 -13.88 4.25
C PRO A 86 -22.82 -12.44 4.41
N PRO A 87 -23.67 -11.40 4.40
CA PRO A 87 -23.25 -10.00 4.41
C PRO A 87 -22.28 -9.63 5.54
N ASP A 88 -22.49 -10.21 6.73
CA ASP A 88 -21.62 -9.97 7.88
C ASP A 88 -20.19 -10.48 7.64
N LEU A 89 -20.04 -11.67 7.03
CA LEU A 89 -18.75 -12.24 6.68
C LEU A 89 -18.12 -11.60 5.44
N GLU A 90 -18.93 -11.06 4.52
CA GLU A 90 -18.43 -10.31 3.36
C GLU A 90 -17.69 -9.04 3.81
N LYS A 91 -18.24 -8.31 4.77
CA LYS A 91 -17.56 -7.15 5.38
C LYS A 91 -16.25 -7.55 6.05
N GLU A 92 -16.27 -8.66 6.79
CA GLU A 92 -15.06 -9.17 7.44
C GLU A 92 -14.00 -9.63 6.43
N TYR A 93 -14.43 -10.25 5.34
CA TYR A 93 -13.55 -10.63 4.24
C TYR A 93 -12.87 -9.42 3.58
N HIS A 94 -13.59 -8.33 3.36
CA HIS A 94 -12.97 -7.09 2.88
C HIS A 94 -11.93 -6.52 3.84
N ASN A 95 -12.17 -6.62 5.16
CA ASN A 95 -11.16 -6.24 6.16
C ASN A 95 -9.95 -7.17 6.11
N PHE A 96 -10.17 -8.48 5.95
CA PHE A 96 -9.10 -9.44 5.76
C PHE A 96 -8.25 -9.14 4.51
N LEU A 97 -8.85 -8.77 3.38
CA LEU A 97 -8.10 -8.39 2.18
C LEU A 97 -7.20 -7.17 2.42
N ARG A 98 -7.66 -6.19 3.22
CA ARG A 98 -6.82 -5.05 3.63
C ARG A 98 -5.64 -5.51 4.49
N ILE A 99 -5.89 -6.42 5.43
CA ILE A 99 -4.83 -7.01 6.25
C ILE A 99 -3.85 -7.78 5.37
N TYR A 100 -4.32 -8.58 4.43
CA TYR A 100 -3.48 -9.34 3.50
C TYR A 100 -2.52 -8.43 2.75
N ASN A 101 -3.02 -7.31 2.19
CA ASN A 101 -2.17 -6.33 1.51
C ASN A 101 -1.13 -5.70 2.47
N ILE A 102 -1.53 -5.38 3.71
CA ILE A 102 -0.58 -4.84 4.70
C ILE A 102 0.51 -5.86 5.03
N VAL A 103 0.15 -7.13 5.20
CA VAL A 103 1.13 -8.19 5.44
C VAL A 103 2.07 -8.30 4.22
N GLN A 104 1.59 -8.23 2.98
CA GLN A 104 2.45 -8.28 1.80
C GLN A 104 3.54 -7.19 1.80
N GLU A 105 3.21 -5.97 2.20
CA GLU A 105 4.16 -4.84 2.23
C GLU A 105 5.10 -4.87 3.44
N MET A 106 4.82 -5.69 4.45
CA MET A 106 5.56 -5.70 5.72
C MET A 106 7.02 -6.14 5.57
N GLU A 107 7.34 -7.00 4.59
CA GLU A 107 8.73 -7.38 4.30
C GLU A 107 9.58 -6.14 3.98
N HIS A 108 9.06 -5.30 3.07
CA HIS A 108 9.70 -4.07 2.64
C HIS A 108 9.78 -3.04 3.78
N GLU A 109 8.74 -2.98 4.61
CA GLU A 109 8.71 -2.11 5.77
C GLU A 109 9.79 -2.49 6.80
N ILE A 110 9.97 -3.79 7.09
CA ILE A 110 11.05 -4.29 7.95
C ILE A 110 12.42 -3.97 7.33
N ASP A 111 12.55 -4.10 6.01
CA ASP A 111 13.81 -3.90 5.30
C ASP A 111 14.34 -2.45 5.40
N LEU A 112 13.42 -1.48 5.31
CA LEU A 112 13.72 -0.05 5.26
C LEU A 112 13.52 0.69 6.59
N TYR A 113 13.16 -0.01 7.67
CA TYR A 113 12.79 0.66 8.92
C TYR A 113 13.99 1.39 9.56
N PRO A 114 13.90 2.72 9.77
CA PRO A 114 15.06 3.52 10.16
C PRO A 114 15.32 3.56 11.67
N ALA A 115 14.37 3.12 12.51
CA ALA A 115 14.43 3.33 13.95
C ALA A 115 14.87 2.07 14.74
N PRO A 116 15.59 2.25 15.87
CA PRO A 116 16.15 1.13 16.63
C PRO A 116 15.13 0.34 17.45
N ASN A 117 13.90 0.85 17.60
CA ASN A 117 12.79 0.17 18.28
C ASN A 117 12.10 -0.87 17.37
N CYS A 118 12.77 -1.31 16.30
CA CYS A 118 12.14 -2.14 15.28
C CYS A 118 11.68 -3.52 15.80
N GLU A 119 12.41 -4.12 16.75
CA GLU A 119 12.01 -5.40 17.33
C GLU A 119 10.67 -5.29 18.07
N GLU A 120 10.50 -4.24 18.88
CA GLU A 120 9.25 -3.98 19.60
C GLU A 120 8.13 -3.64 18.61
N TYR A 121 8.37 -2.66 17.73
CA TYR A 121 7.37 -2.19 16.76
C TYR A 121 6.85 -3.32 15.88
N PHE A 122 7.74 -4.06 15.21
CA PHE A 122 7.32 -5.15 14.33
C PHE A 122 6.87 -6.38 15.11
N GLY A 123 7.43 -6.65 16.28
CA GLY A 123 6.97 -7.72 17.15
C GLY A 123 5.50 -7.55 17.53
N GLU A 124 5.11 -6.36 17.97
CA GLU A 124 3.72 -6.03 18.27
C GLU A 124 2.84 -6.06 17.02
N LYS A 125 3.31 -5.47 15.92
CA LYS A 125 2.58 -5.41 14.65
C LYS A 125 2.30 -6.81 14.08
N ILE A 126 3.30 -7.69 14.05
CA ILE A 126 3.15 -9.10 13.61
C ILE A 126 2.13 -9.82 14.49
N ASN A 127 2.25 -9.70 15.82
CA ASN A 127 1.32 -10.34 16.75
C ASN A 127 -0.11 -9.83 16.61
N PHE A 128 -0.28 -8.52 16.39
CA PHE A 128 -1.56 -7.90 16.15
C PHE A 128 -2.25 -8.48 14.91
N TYR A 129 -1.56 -8.49 13.76
CA TYR A 129 -2.14 -9.03 12.52
C TYR A 129 -2.39 -10.53 12.61
N ARG A 130 -1.47 -11.30 13.21
CA ARG A 130 -1.64 -12.73 13.45
C ARG A 130 -2.95 -13.03 14.19
N ARG A 131 -3.27 -12.25 15.23
CA ARG A 131 -4.53 -12.38 15.97
C ARG A 131 -5.73 -12.11 15.07
N LEU A 132 -5.73 -11.02 14.31
CA LEU A 132 -6.85 -10.67 13.41
C LEU A 132 -7.09 -11.75 12.34
N ILE A 133 -6.03 -12.29 11.77
CA ILE A 133 -6.10 -13.36 10.76
C ILE A 133 -6.72 -14.62 11.36
N ARG A 134 -6.27 -15.01 12.57
CA ARG A 134 -6.81 -16.19 13.28
C ARG A 134 -8.27 -16.01 13.67
N GLU A 135 -8.65 -14.84 14.18
CA GLU A 135 -10.05 -14.53 14.52
C GLU A 135 -10.96 -14.63 13.30
N PHE A 136 -10.52 -14.06 12.17
CA PHE A 136 -11.27 -14.14 10.92
C PHE A 136 -11.38 -15.57 10.40
N HIS A 137 -10.26 -16.32 10.36
CA HIS A 137 -10.26 -17.72 9.96
C HIS A 137 -11.22 -18.55 10.82
N LEU A 138 -11.22 -18.38 12.15
CA LEU A 138 -12.15 -19.06 13.04
C LEU A 138 -13.63 -18.79 12.72
N LYS A 139 -13.98 -17.55 12.35
CA LYS A 139 -15.36 -17.20 11.98
C LYS A 139 -15.78 -17.83 10.68
N VAL A 140 -14.90 -17.80 9.67
CA VAL A 140 -15.14 -18.48 8.39
C VAL A 140 -15.32 -19.97 8.64
N SER A 141 -14.41 -20.62 9.37
CA SER A 141 -14.48 -22.06 9.65
C SER A 141 -15.73 -22.45 10.43
N LYS A 142 -16.24 -21.60 11.33
CA LYS A 142 -17.52 -21.84 12.02
C LYS A 142 -18.71 -21.80 11.05
N PHE A 143 -18.74 -20.83 10.15
CA PHE A 143 -19.79 -20.72 9.13
C PHE A 143 -19.82 -21.92 8.18
N LEU A 144 -18.67 -22.54 7.92
CA LEU A 144 -18.59 -23.70 7.04
C LEU A 144 -19.10 -24.99 7.67
N ASN A 145 -18.95 -25.11 8.99
CA ASN A 145 -19.32 -26.30 9.76
C ASN A 145 -20.73 -26.22 10.37
N SER A 146 -21.44 -25.09 10.18
CA SER A 146 -22.84 -24.89 10.55
C SER A 146 -23.78 -25.23 9.41
#